data_AF-A0A938N6U3-F1
#
_entry.id   AF-A0A938N6U3-F1
#
_cell.length_a   1.000
_cell.length_b   1.000
_cell.length_c   1.000
_cell.angle_alpha   90.00
_cell.angle_beta   90.00
_cell.angle_gamma   90.00
#
_symmetry.space_group_name_H-M   'P 1'
#
loop_
_entity.id
_entity.type
_entity.pdbx_description
1 polymer ?
#
loop_
_entity_poly.entity_id
_entity_poly.type
_entity_poly.pdbx_seq_one_letter_code
_entity_poly.pdbx_strand_id
1 'polypeptide(L)'
;MRQADRWSDHHVAGRERRVGRWVAPKPPCRHNAGSPAVSRGTTPVPNTASAKKRVRQTEERNARNRWRRTRVKDAVKAFNTAVLAGDSKAAAEAYNQVASLMDKFSHTPTMHKNTAARRKSRLAKRLAGLTAKK
;
A
#
# COMPACT_ATOMS: atom_id res chain seq x y z
N MET A 1 -1.07 52.09 -12.95
CA MET A 1 0.37 52.20 -12.62
C MET A 1 0.74 51.11 -11.63
N ARG A 2 1.61 50.18 -12.07
CA ARG A 2 2.55 49.28 -11.35
C ARG A 2 2.03 48.55 -10.10
N GLN A 3 1.70 47.25 -10.19
CA GLN A 3 2.61 46.11 -9.94
C GLN A 3 3.42 46.27 -8.64
N ALA A 4 3.10 45.43 -7.66
CA ALA A 4 3.99 45.12 -6.53
C ALA A 4 4.09 43.60 -6.40
N ASP A 5 4.68 42.99 -7.44
CA ASP A 5 5.42 41.74 -7.29
C ASP A 5 6.62 42.03 -6.39
N ARG A 6 6.47 41.69 -5.11
CA ARG A 6 7.60 41.50 -4.21
C ARG A 6 7.48 40.04 -3.81
N TRP A 7 8.40 39.22 -4.30
CA TRP A 7 9.10 38.10 -3.64
C TRP A 7 10.05 37.49 -4.68
N SER A 8 11.04 38.28 -5.06
CA SER A 8 12.27 37.79 -5.68
C SER A 8 13.22 37.35 -4.57
N ASP A 9 13.67 36.11 -4.70
CA ASP A 9 15.05 35.66 -4.49
C ASP A 9 15.83 36.29 -3.33
N HIS A 10 15.82 35.60 -2.19
CA HIS A 10 16.96 35.61 -1.28
C HIS A 10 17.92 34.49 -1.66
N HIS A 11 19.05 34.93 -2.22
CA HIS A 11 20.27 34.18 -2.49
C HIS A 11 20.79 33.38 -1.28
N VAL A 12 21.27 32.19 -1.63
CA VAL A 12 22.29 31.34 -1.02
C VAL A 12 23.31 32.08 -0.13
N ALA A 13 23.45 31.66 1.13
CA ALA A 13 24.74 31.58 1.85
C ALA A 13 24.63 30.79 3.18
N GLY A 14 25.41 29.72 3.29
CA GLY A 14 26.16 29.35 4.50
C GLY A 14 25.42 29.00 5.80
N ARG A 15 25.26 27.70 6.06
CA ARG A 15 25.39 27.19 7.44
C ARG A 15 26.16 25.88 7.46
N GLU A 16 27.48 26.00 7.38
CA GLU A 16 28.35 25.03 8.02
C GLU A 16 27.98 24.95 9.50
N ARG A 17 27.35 23.84 9.88
CA ARG A 17 27.29 23.43 11.28
C ARG A 17 27.96 22.08 11.40
N ARG A 18 29.23 22.20 11.82
CA ARG A 18 29.90 21.39 12.83
C ARG A 18 29.74 19.89 12.61
N VAL A 19 30.81 19.31 12.06
CA VAL A 19 31.33 17.96 12.33
C VAL A 19 30.98 17.47 13.76
N GLY A 20 29.75 16.98 13.91
CA GLY A 20 29.35 16.09 14.98
C GLY A 20 29.60 14.70 14.45
N ARG A 21 30.65 14.06 14.96
CA ARG A 21 30.90 12.62 14.84
C ARG A 21 29.56 11.89 15.00
N TRP A 22 28.99 11.41 13.90
CA TRP A 22 27.92 10.43 13.95
C TRP A 22 28.53 9.19 14.60
N VAL A 23 28.38 9.06 15.91
CA VAL A 23 28.58 7.78 16.58
C VAL A 23 27.48 6.90 16.01
N ALA A 24 27.86 5.96 15.14
CA ALA A 24 26.94 4.98 14.60
C ALA A 24 26.16 4.35 15.77
N PRO A 25 24.83 4.18 15.66
CA PRO A 25 24.08 3.47 16.68
C PRO A 25 24.72 2.09 16.84
N LYS A 26 24.93 1.64 18.09
CA LYS A 26 25.47 0.30 18.40
C LYS A 26 24.79 -0.72 17.48
N PRO A 27 25.54 -1.60 16.80
CA PRO A 27 24.91 -2.65 16.00
C PRO A 27 23.93 -3.40 16.92
N PRO A 28 22.71 -3.72 16.47
CA PRO A 28 21.85 -4.58 17.28
C PRO A 28 22.66 -5.82 17.59
N CYS A 29 22.74 -6.16 18.86
CA CYS A 29 23.43 -7.34 19.36
C CYS A 29 23.02 -8.50 18.46
N ARG A 30 23.95 -8.95 17.61
CA ARG A 30 23.76 -10.08 16.70
C ARG A 30 23.68 -11.31 17.59
N HIS A 31 22.50 -11.57 18.12
CA HIS A 31 22.24 -12.70 18.98
C HIS A 31 21.36 -13.65 18.17
N ASN A 32 22.06 -14.68 17.69
CA ASN A 32 21.56 -15.94 17.19
C ASN A 32 21.24 -16.08 15.69
N ALA A 33 22.31 -16.31 14.93
CA ALA A 33 22.26 -17.15 13.74
C ALA A 33 21.98 -18.59 14.19
N GLY A 34 20.71 -18.99 14.15
CA GLY A 34 20.27 -20.30 14.63
C GLY A 34 18.83 -20.27 15.14
N SER A 35 17.89 -19.70 14.38
CA SER A 35 16.50 -20.09 14.59
C SER A 35 16.36 -21.52 14.07
N PRO A 36 16.09 -22.54 14.91
CA PRO A 36 15.84 -23.87 14.39
C PRO A 36 14.67 -23.74 13.43
N ALA A 37 14.84 -24.34 12.25
CA ALA A 37 13.79 -24.46 11.26
C ALA A 37 12.50 -24.84 12.00
N VAL A 38 11.52 -23.92 11.99
CA VAL A 38 10.20 -24.15 12.57
C VAL A 38 9.73 -25.48 12.02
N SER A 39 9.50 -26.44 12.92
CA SER A 39 9.00 -27.77 12.60
C SER A 39 7.74 -27.62 11.74
N ARG A 40 7.87 -27.96 10.46
CA ARG A 40 6.72 -28.14 9.58
C ARG A 40 5.94 -29.35 10.11
N GLY A 41 4.91 -29.12 10.93
CA GLY A 41 4.03 -30.23 11.31
C GLY A 41 3.12 -30.05 12.53
N THR A 42 3.36 -29.10 13.43
CA THR A 42 2.47 -28.96 14.59
C THR A 42 1.39 -27.91 14.32
N THR A 43 0.24 -28.34 13.78
CA THR A 43 -0.98 -27.51 13.81
C THR A 43 -1.29 -27.20 15.28
N PRO A 44 -1.35 -25.93 15.70
CA PRO A 44 -1.67 -25.59 17.07
C PRO A 44 -3.10 -26.04 17.37
N VAL A 45 -3.26 -27.15 18.08
CA VAL A 45 -4.55 -27.57 18.59
C VAL A 45 -4.94 -26.63 19.73
N PRO A 46 -6.08 -25.91 19.64
CA PRO A 46 -6.49 -24.99 20.69
C PRO A 46 -6.93 -25.77 21.94
N ASN A 47 -6.13 -25.71 23.00
CA ASN A 47 -6.40 -26.41 24.26
C ASN A 47 -7.47 -25.70 25.11
N THR A 48 -7.62 -24.38 24.98
CA THR A 48 -8.60 -23.58 25.74
C THR A 48 -9.88 -23.30 24.93
N ALA A 49 -11.02 -23.17 25.62
CA ALA A 49 -12.31 -22.88 24.97
C ALA A 49 -12.32 -21.54 24.20
N SER A 50 -11.62 -20.53 24.73
CA SER A 50 -11.46 -19.22 24.08
C SER A 50 -10.64 -19.33 22.78
N ALA A 51 -9.58 -20.14 22.76
CA ALA A 51 -8.79 -20.38 21.56
C ALA A 51 -9.61 -21.11 20.49
N LYS A 52 -10.40 -22.13 20.85
CA LYS A 52 -11.31 -22.84 19.91
C LYS A 52 -12.27 -21.86 19.23
N LYS A 53 -12.85 -20.92 19.99
CA LYS A 53 -13.72 -19.86 19.44
C LYS A 53 -12.97 -18.93 18.48
N ARG A 54 -11.73 -18.54 18.81
CA ARG A 54 -10.91 -17.65 17.96
C ARG A 54 -10.53 -18.30 16.63
N VAL A 55 -10.24 -19.61 16.63
CA VAL A 55 -9.96 -20.36 15.38
C VAL A 55 -11.16 -20.29 14.45
N ARG A 56 -12.36 -20.68 14.92
CA ARG A 56 -13.61 -20.61 14.13
C ARG A 56 -13.88 -19.21 13.56
N GLN A 57 -13.79 -18.19 14.40
CA GLN A 57 -13.98 -16.79 13.97
C GLN A 57 -12.94 -16.34 12.93
N THR A 58 -11.70 -16.81 13.08
CA THR A 58 -10.60 -16.46 12.18
C THR A 58 -10.79 -17.08 10.82
N GLU A 59 -11.23 -18.34 10.75
CA GLU A 59 -11.56 -19.02 9.49
C GLU A 59 -12.63 -18.26 8.70
N GLU A 60 -13.74 -17.91 9.33
CA GLU A 60 -14.83 -17.15 8.70
C GLU A 60 -14.40 -15.75 8.24
N ARG A 61 -13.60 -15.06 9.05
CA ARG A 61 -13.06 -13.73 8.70
C ARG A 61 -12.04 -13.85 7.56
N ASN A 62 -11.22 -14.88 7.56
CA ASN A 62 -10.22 -15.13 6.54
C ASN A 62 -10.87 -15.47 5.20
N ALA A 63 -11.94 -16.27 5.17
CA ALA A 63 -12.69 -16.57 3.95
C ALA A 63 -13.27 -15.30 3.33
N ARG A 64 -13.95 -14.45 4.12
CA ARG A 64 -14.49 -13.16 3.67
C ARG A 64 -13.40 -12.20 3.19
N ASN A 65 -12.31 -12.08 3.94
CA ASN A 65 -11.20 -11.19 3.59
C ASN A 65 -10.45 -11.67 2.34
N ARG A 66 -10.31 -12.99 2.15
CA ARG A 66 -9.75 -13.59 0.94
C ARG A 66 -10.59 -13.19 -0.27
N TRP A 67 -11.90 -13.39 -0.24
CA TRP A 67 -12.80 -13.02 -1.33
C TRP A 67 -12.70 -11.53 -1.69
N ARG A 68 -12.73 -10.63 -0.69
CA ARG A 68 -12.60 -9.17 -0.93
C ARG A 68 -11.25 -8.80 -1.56
N ARG A 69 -10.15 -9.37 -1.07
CA ARG A 69 -8.80 -9.12 -1.60
C ARG A 69 -8.68 -9.62 -3.04
N THR A 70 -9.22 -10.80 -3.33
CA THR A 70 -9.23 -11.37 -4.68
C THR A 70 -10.00 -10.48 -5.65
N ARG A 71 -11.20 -10.01 -5.28
CA ARG A 71 -11.98 -9.07 -6.10
C ARG A 71 -11.20 -7.80 -6.47
N VAL A 72 -10.51 -7.17 -5.51
CA VAL A 72 -9.67 -6.00 -5.78
C VAL A 72 -8.50 -6.37 -6.70
N LYS A 73 -7.85 -7.51 -6.46
CA LYS A 73 -6.72 -7.97 -7.28
C LYS A 73 -7.16 -8.18 -8.72
N ASP A 74 -8.31 -8.79 -8.96
CA ASP A 74 -8.80 -9.09 -10.30
C ASP A 74 -9.22 -7.83 -11.06
N ALA A 75 -9.89 -6.88 -10.39
CA ALA A 75 -10.19 -5.58 -11.00
C ALA A 75 -8.91 -4.80 -11.37
N VAL A 76 -7.87 -4.85 -10.52
CA VAL A 76 -6.57 -4.22 -10.83
C VAL A 76 -5.87 -4.93 -11.99
N LYS A 77 -6.00 -6.26 -12.13
CA LYS A 77 -5.48 -6.99 -13.30
C LYS A 77 -6.18 -6.52 -14.58
N ALA A 78 -7.51 -6.39 -14.58
CA ALA A 78 -8.27 -5.91 -15.73
C ALA A 78 -7.84 -4.50 -16.16
N PHE A 79 -7.58 -3.61 -15.20
CA PHE A 79 -6.99 -2.30 -15.50
C PHE A 79 -5.58 -2.44 -16.12
N ASN A 80 -4.72 -3.30 -15.55
CA ASN A 80 -3.38 -3.50 -16.08
C ASN A 80 -3.39 -4.06 -17.51
N THR A 81 -4.31 -4.97 -17.85
CA THR A 81 -4.44 -5.50 -19.21
C THR A 81 -4.88 -4.42 -20.19
N ALA A 82 -5.84 -3.56 -19.82
CA ALA A 82 -6.26 -2.42 -20.65
C ALA A 82 -5.12 -1.41 -20.87
N VAL A 83 -4.31 -1.15 -19.83
CA VAL A 83 -3.13 -0.28 -19.93
C VAL A 83 -2.08 -0.86 -20.89
N LEU A 84 -1.88 -2.18 -20.90
CA LEU A 84 -0.96 -2.84 -21.82
C LEU A 84 -1.48 -2.81 -23.27
N ALA A 85 -2.79 -2.91 -23.47
CA ALA A 85 -3.42 -2.78 -24.79
C ALA A 85 -3.37 -1.35 -25.35
N GLY A 86 -3.18 -0.33 -24.49
CA GLY A 86 -3.08 1.07 -24.91
C GLY A 86 -4.44 1.78 -25.07
N ASP A 87 -5.54 1.12 -24.70
CA ASP A 87 -6.90 1.66 -24.84
C ASP A 87 -7.26 2.61 -23.70
N SER A 88 -7.20 3.92 -23.98
CA SER A 88 -7.45 4.97 -22.98
C SER A 88 -8.88 4.97 -22.42
N LYS A 89 -9.89 4.65 -23.26
CA LYS A 89 -11.30 4.59 -22.85
C LYS A 89 -11.57 3.38 -21.93
N ALA A 90 -11.14 2.19 -22.34
CA ALA A 90 -11.30 0.98 -21.55
C ALA A 90 -10.53 1.07 -20.21
N ALA A 91 -9.35 1.70 -20.20
CA ALA A 91 -8.59 1.94 -18.97
C ALA A 91 -9.32 2.87 -17.99
N ALA A 92 -10.03 3.90 -18.49
CA ALA A 92 -10.81 4.81 -17.64
C ALA A 92 -12.03 4.12 -17.00
N GLU A 93 -12.74 3.28 -17.77
CA GLU A 93 -13.86 2.49 -17.25
C GLU A 93 -13.40 1.48 -16.21
N ALA A 94 -12.33 0.75 -16.49
CA ALA A 94 -11.72 -0.19 -15.54
C ALA A 94 -11.25 0.52 -14.26
N TYR A 95 -10.70 1.74 -14.37
CA TYR A 95 -10.32 2.55 -13.21
C TYR A 95 -11.53 2.90 -12.33
N ASN A 96 -12.66 3.29 -12.93
CA ASN A 96 -13.88 3.62 -12.18
C ASN A 96 -14.41 2.40 -11.40
N GLN A 97 -14.39 1.22 -12.02
CA GLN A 97 -14.76 -0.04 -11.35
C GLN A 97 -13.83 -0.34 -10.17
N VAL A 98 -12.52 -0.19 -10.35
CA VAL A 98 -11.53 -0.39 -9.28
C VAL A 98 -11.75 0.59 -8.14
N ALA A 99 -11.97 1.88 -8.44
CA ALA A 99 -12.20 2.91 -7.43
C ALA A 99 -13.44 2.60 -6.58
N SER A 100 -14.56 2.23 -7.23
CA SER A 100 -15.79 1.84 -6.54
C SER A 100 -15.58 0.65 -5.59
N LEU A 101 -14.89 -0.39 -6.04
CA LEU A 101 -14.59 -1.57 -5.21
C LEU A 101 -13.67 -1.23 -4.03
N MET A 102 -12.62 -0.43 -4.27
CA MET A 102 -11.70 -0.03 -3.20
C MET A 102 -12.40 0.78 -2.11
N ASP A 103 -13.32 1.66 -2.48
CA ASP A 103 -14.05 2.48 -1.51
C ASP A 103 -15.06 1.65 -0.72
N LYS A 104 -15.79 0.74 -1.37
CA LYS A 104 -16.67 -0.23 -0.67
C LYS A 104 -15.89 -1.05 0.37
N PHE A 105 -14.70 -1.52 0.03
CA PHE A 105 -13.91 -2.32 0.97
C PHE A 105 -13.14 -1.52 2.01
N SER A 106 -12.95 -0.21 1.81
CA SER A 106 -12.24 0.67 2.75
C SER A 106 -12.96 0.86 4.09
N HIS A 107 -14.28 0.66 4.11
CA HIS A 107 -15.11 0.71 5.30
C HIS A 107 -15.03 -0.59 6.12
N THR A 108 -14.48 -1.65 5.54
CA THR A 108 -14.32 -2.97 6.19
C THR A 108 -12.90 -3.12 6.75
N PRO A 109 -12.66 -4.01 7.73
CA PRO A 109 -11.31 -4.26 8.27
C PRO A 109 -10.33 -4.90 7.27
N THR A 110 -10.74 -5.09 6.01
CA THR A 110 -9.92 -5.69 4.96
C THR A 110 -8.85 -4.72 4.46
N MET A 111 -9.21 -3.44 4.29
CA MET A 111 -8.34 -2.40 3.74
C MET A 111 -8.57 -1.08 4.47
N HIS A 112 -7.51 -0.45 4.95
CA HIS A 112 -7.59 0.89 5.53
C HIS A 112 -7.82 1.96 4.45
N LYS A 113 -8.52 3.05 4.80
CA LYS A 113 -8.77 4.21 3.92
C LYS A 113 -7.52 4.76 3.25
N ASN A 114 -6.41 4.88 3.98
CA ASN A 114 -5.14 5.36 3.42
C ASN A 114 -4.55 4.36 2.42
N THR A 115 -4.73 3.05 2.64
CA THR A 115 -4.27 2.04 1.70
C THR A 115 -5.06 2.08 0.40
N ALA A 116 -6.38 2.29 0.48
CA ALA A 116 -7.23 2.53 -0.68
C ALA A 116 -6.80 3.81 -1.41
N ALA A 117 -6.66 4.94 -0.71
CA ALA A 117 -6.23 6.22 -1.28
C ALA A 117 -4.88 6.13 -2.00
N ARG A 118 -3.87 5.50 -1.38
CA ARG A 118 -2.55 5.28 -2.00
C ARG A 118 -2.66 4.47 -3.29
N ARG A 119 -3.49 3.42 -3.32
CA ARG A 119 -3.68 2.59 -4.52
C ARG A 119 -4.41 3.34 -5.62
N LYS A 120 -5.50 4.07 -5.29
CA LYS A 120 -6.22 4.94 -6.24
C LYS A 120 -5.28 5.96 -6.87
N SER A 121 -4.49 6.67 -6.06
CA SER A 121 -3.51 7.65 -6.55
C SER A 121 -2.48 7.03 -7.51
N ARG A 122 -1.94 5.84 -7.20
CA ARG A 122 -0.99 5.15 -8.08
C ARG A 122 -1.62 4.76 -9.43
N LEU A 123 -2.85 4.29 -9.44
CA LEU A 123 -3.55 3.92 -10.68
C LEU A 123 -3.90 5.16 -11.51
N ALA A 124 -4.35 6.24 -10.87
CA ALA A 124 -4.63 7.51 -11.53
C ALA A 124 -3.39 8.08 -12.22
N LYS A 125 -2.22 8.05 -11.56
CA LYS A 125 -0.95 8.45 -12.17
C LYS A 125 -0.60 7.64 -13.42
N ARG A 126 -0.90 6.34 -13.42
CA ARG A 126 -0.66 5.46 -14.58
C ARG A 126 -1.61 5.80 -15.74
N LEU A 127 -2.88 6.08 -15.44
CA LEU A 127 -3.84 6.53 -16.44
C LEU A 127 -3.43 7.89 -17.04
N ALA A 128 -3.05 8.85 -16.20
CA ALA A 128 -2.55 10.16 -16.64
C ALA A 128 -1.29 10.05 -17.51
N GLY A 129 -0.40 9.11 -17.21
CA GLY A 129 0.78 8.83 -18.03
C GLY A 129 0.46 8.29 -19.42
N LEU A 130 -0.68 7.62 -19.62
CA LEU A 130 -1.16 7.20 -20.95
C LEU A 130 -1.76 8.39 -21.73
N THR A 131 -2.52 9.25 -21.05
CA THR A 131 -3.17 10.40 -21.70
C THR A 131 -2.18 11.49 -22.08
N ALA A 132 -1.11 11.69 -21.29
CA ALA A 132 -0.10 12.73 -21.54
C ALA A 132 0.91 12.38 -22.65
N LYS A 133 0.96 11.13 -23.11
CA LYS A 133 1.78 10.70 -24.26
C LYS A 133 1.08 10.85 -25.61
N LYS A 134 -0.14 11.36 -25.60
CA LYS A 134 -0.95 11.63 -26.79
C LYS A 134 -0.82 13.08 -27.20
#